data_AF-A0A944GA51-F1
#
_entry.id   AF-A0A944GA51-F1
#
_cell.length_a   1.000
_cell.length_b   1.000
_cell.length_c   1.000
_cell.angle_alpha   90.00
_cell.angle_beta   90.00
_cell.angle_gamma   90.00
#
_symmetry.space_group_name_H-M   'P 1'
#
loop_
_entity.id
_entity.type
_entity.pdbx_description
1 polymer ?
#
loop_
_entity_poly.entity_id
_entity_poly.type
_entity_poly.pdbx_seq_one_letter_code
_entity_poly.pdbx_strand_id
1 'polypeptide(L)'
;MAFYKNRKIVGFLTDKCTIGLFTEDIIKNCKPFTCGKDEDMDEFFRQDVFDYNHGLISKAYYFFLDEDPSEIVCLFTLSNDSIRIYDLPSSPRNKMWGRTHHEKLLKRYPGVLIGRFAVNKHFAGKGVGSECIEIISQMFIDPMNRTGCRFLIV
;
A
#
# COMPACT_ATOMS: atom_id res chain seq x y z
N MET A 1 -10.62 6.82 -23.93
CA MET A 1 -11.56 5.93 -23.21
C MET A 1 -10.83 4.63 -22.93
N ALA A 2 -10.02 4.59 -21.86
CA ALA A 2 -9.20 3.42 -21.56
C ALA A 2 -10.08 2.39 -20.86
N PHE A 3 -10.17 1.20 -21.45
CA PHE A 3 -10.85 0.04 -20.92
C PHE A 3 -10.21 -0.35 -19.57
N TYR A 4 -10.79 0.11 -18.46
CA TYR A 4 -10.60 -0.55 -17.17
C TYR A 4 -11.31 -1.89 -17.26
N LYS A 5 -10.58 -2.94 -17.62
CA LYS A 5 -11.03 -4.30 -17.33
C LYS A 5 -11.20 -4.35 -15.81
N ASN A 6 -12.44 -4.39 -15.33
CA ASN A 6 -12.80 -4.82 -13.98
C ASN A 6 -12.30 -6.26 -13.81
N ARG A 7 -11.00 -6.43 -13.58
CA ARG A 7 -10.43 -7.70 -13.22
C ARG A 7 -10.85 -7.92 -11.78
N LYS A 8 -11.84 -8.78 -11.57
CA LYS A 8 -12.22 -9.23 -10.24
C LYS A 8 -11.00 -9.93 -9.66
N ILE A 9 -10.31 -9.27 -8.73
CA ILE A 9 -9.22 -9.90 -7.98
C ILE A 9 -9.91 -10.95 -7.13
N VAL A 10 -9.57 -12.22 -7.38
CA VAL A 10 -10.01 -13.34 -6.57
C VAL A 10 -8.74 -13.92 -5.97
N GLY A 11 -8.49 -13.57 -4.72
CA GLY A 11 -7.36 -14.05 -3.95
C GLY A 11 -7.74 -14.19 -2.48
N PHE A 12 -6.76 -14.60 -1.68
CA PHE A 12 -6.94 -14.92 -0.27
C PHE A 12 -7.42 -13.70 0.53
N LEU A 13 -6.82 -12.53 0.32
CA LEU A 13 -7.21 -11.30 1.01
C LEU A 13 -8.63 -10.87 0.63
N THR A 14 -9.03 -11.02 -0.62
CA THR A 14 -10.40 -10.65 -1.05
C THR A 14 -11.49 -11.63 -0.60
N ASP A 15 -11.13 -12.88 -0.26
CA ASP A 15 -12.08 -13.95 0.07
C ASP A 15 -12.17 -14.26 1.57
N LYS A 16 -11.10 -14.00 2.33
CA LYS A 16 -10.95 -14.43 3.73
C LYS A 16 -10.53 -13.32 4.68
N CYS A 17 -10.32 -12.11 4.17
CA CYS A 17 -9.83 -11.02 4.98
C CYS A 17 -10.61 -9.72 4.73
N THR A 18 -10.59 -8.88 5.76
CA THR A 18 -11.11 -7.53 5.69
C THR A 18 -9.98 -6.53 5.94
N ILE A 19 -10.00 -5.42 5.20
CA ILE A 19 -9.07 -4.29 5.38
C ILE A 19 -9.61 -3.31 6.42
N GLY A 20 -8.75 -2.83 7.32
CA GLY A 20 -9.06 -1.80 8.31
C GLY A 20 -7.95 -0.76 8.46
N LEU A 21 -8.26 0.29 9.21
CA LEU A 21 -7.25 1.24 9.69
C LEU A 21 -6.50 0.64 10.86
N PHE A 22 -5.17 0.73 10.84
CA PHE A 22 -4.34 0.25 11.92
C PHE A 22 -4.16 1.35 12.97
N THR A 23 -4.68 1.12 14.18
CA THR A 23 -4.67 2.06 15.31
C THR A 23 -4.09 1.41 16.57
N GLU A 24 -3.79 2.22 17.59
CA GLU A 24 -3.23 1.73 18.85
C GLU A 24 -4.13 0.67 19.54
N ASP A 25 -5.44 0.78 19.37
CA ASP A 25 -6.40 -0.19 19.91
C ASP A 25 -6.28 -1.56 19.22
N ILE A 26 -5.87 -1.60 17.95
CA ILE A 26 -5.67 -2.86 17.24
C ILE A 26 -4.53 -3.66 17.88
N ILE A 27 -3.43 -3.03 18.28
CA ILE A 27 -2.32 -3.73 18.96
C ILE A 27 -2.76 -4.34 20.28
N LYS A 28 -3.59 -3.63 21.06
CA LYS A 28 -4.00 -4.09 22.39
C LYS A 28 -4.95 -5.28 22.32
N ASN A 29 -5.73 -5.38 21.26
CA ASN A 29 -6.83 -6.35 21.13
C ASN A 29 -6.53 -7.50 20.14
N CYS A 30 -5.48 -7.39 19.33
CA CYS A 30 -5.07 -8.44 18.40
C CYS A 30 -3.95 -9.31 18.98
N LYS A 31 -3.78 -10.47 18.37
CA LYS A 31 -2.62 -11.33 18.63
C LYS A 31 -1.33 -10.60 18.24
N PRO A 32 -0.20 -10.91 18.90
CA PRO A 32 1.10 -10.33 18.53
C PRO A 32 1.44 -10.56 17.06
N PHE A 33 1.69 -9.48 16.34
CA PHE A 33 2.14 -9.52 14.95
C PHE A 33 3.66 -9.71 14.88
N THR A 34 4.13 -10.49 13.90
CA THR A 34 5.53 -10.52 13.49
C THR A 34 5.66 -10.97 12.03
N CYS A 35 6.50 -10.27 11.26
CA CYS A 35 6.93 -10.71 9.93
C CYS A 35 8.04 -11.78 10.01
N GLY A 36 8.67 -11.92 11.17
CA GLY A 36 9.61 -12.98 11.54
C GLY A 36 11.03 -12.85 10.98
N LYS A 37 11.29 -11.91 10.06
CA LYS A 37 12.59 -11.74 9.40
C LYS A 37 13.26 -10.39 9.65
N ASP A 38 12.50 -9.40 10.12
CA ASP A 38 12.93 -8.02 10.23
C ASP A 38 12.35 -7.43 11.53
N GLU A 39 13.20 -7.37 12.56
CA GLU A 39 12.81 -6.86 13.88
C GLU A 39 12.57 -5.35 13.84
N ASP A 40 13.31 -4.61 13.01
CA ASP A 40 13.10 -3.16 12.84
C ASP A 40 11.72 -2.89 12.25
N MET A 41 11.28 -3.73 11.31
CA MET A 41 9.93 -3.63 10.74
C MET A 41 8.83 -4.01 11.75
N ASP A 42 9.06 -5.05 12.55
CA ASP A 42 8.12 -5.42 13.62
C ASP A 42 8.06 -4.33 14.70
N GLU A 43 9.20 -3.73 15.07
CA GLU A 43 9.28 -2.59 15.99
C GLU A 43 8.53 -1.37 15.44
N PHE A 44 8.75 -1.00 14.18
CA PHE A 44 8.04 0.10 13.55
C PHE A 44 6.52 -0.04 13.70
N PHE A 45 5.96 -1.22 13.41
CA PHE A 45 4.52 -1.45 13.53
C PHE A 45 4.03 -1.60 14.97
N ARG A 46 4.91 -1.84 15.95
CA ARG A 46 4.55 -1.85 17.37
C ARG A 46 4.50 -0.46 18.01
N GLN A 47 5.28 0.49 17.51
CA GLN A 47 5.43 1.81 18.13
C GLN A 47 5.41 2.98 17.12
N ASP A 48 6.42 3.08 16.25
CA ASP A 48 6.69 4.28 15.43
C ASP A 48 5.53 4.61 14.47
N VAL A 49 4.82 3.59 14.01
CA VAL A 49 3.70 3.76 13.06
C VAL A 49 2.64 4.73 13.57
N PHE A 50 2.44 4.82 14.89
CA PHE A 50 1.46 5.73 15.47
C PHE A 50 1.91 7.18 15.38
N ASP A 51 3.18 7.47 15.67
CA ASP A 51 3.72 8.82 15.51
C ASP A 51 3.61 9.29 14.05
N TYR A 52 3.86 8.39 13.10
CA TYR A 52 3.69 8.67 11.68
C TYR A 52 2.23 8.92 11.29
N ASN A 53 1.29 8.20 11.90
CA ASN A 53 -0.14 8.37 11.66
C ASN A 53 -0.67 9.66 12.30
N HIS A 54 -0.28 9.97 13.54
CA HIS A 54 -0.61 11.20 14.26
C HIS A 54 -0.06 12.44 13.54
N GLY A 55 1.17 12.36 13.03
CA GLY A 55 1.80 13.41 12.24
C GLY A 55 1.26 13.56 10.81
N LEU A 56 0.28 12.72 10.40
CA LEU A 56 -0.22 12.64 9.02
C LEU A 56 0.89 12.39 7.98
N ILE A 57 1.99 11.78 8.40
CA ILE A 57 3.10 11.40 7.54
C ILE A 57 2.69 10.21 6.68
N SER A 58 2.04 9.21 7.29
CA SER A 58 1.52 8.04 6.60
C SER A 58 0.26 7.52 7.26
N LYS A 59 -0.69 7.00 6.48
CA LYS A 59 -1.83 6.24 7.01
C LYS A 59 -1.48 4.77 7.09
N ALA A 60 -1.73 4.16 8.24
CA ALA A 60 -1.50 2.74 8.47
C ALA A 60 -2.78 1.92 8.26
N TYR A 61 -2.64 0.80 7.56
CA TYR A 61 -3.69 -0.15 7.24
C TYR A 61 -3.26 -1.56 7.61
N TYR A 62 -4.23 -2.42 7.82
CA TYR A 62 -4.00 -3.84 8.07
C TYR A 62 -5.09 -4.67 7.41
N PHE A 63 -4.75 -5.92 7.09
CA PHE A 63 -5.73 -6.97 6.82
C PHE A 63 -5.80 -7.91 8.02
N PHE A 64 -7.01 -8.32 8.38
CA PHE A 64 -7.28 -9.32 9.41
C PHE A 64 -8.16 -10.44 8.85
N LEU A 65 -8.08 -11.63 9.44
CA LEU A 65 -8.93 -12.75 9.04
C LEU A 65 -10.39 -12.50 9.41
N ASP A 66 -11.30 -12.86 8.51
CA ASP A 66 -12.73 -12.76 8.78
C ASP A 66 -13.18 -13.80 9.84
N GLU A 67 -12.54 -14.96 9.86
CA GLU A 67 -12.81 -16.04 10.84
C GLU A 67 -12.25 -15.74 12.24
N ASP A 68 -11.20 -14.92 12.31
CA ASP A 68 -10.57 -14.48 13.55
C ASP A 68 -10.02 -13.05 13.40
N PRO A 69 -10.84 -12.03 13.74
CA PRO A 69 -10.44 -10.65 13.59
C PRO A 69 -9.24 -10.20 14.44
N SER A 70 -8.79 -11.03 15.39
CA SER A 70 -7.57 -10.78 16.16
C SER A 70 -6.29 -11.19 15.42
N GLU A 71 -6.40 -11.94 14.33
CA GLU A 71 -5.27 -12.41 13.54
C GLU A 71 -4.94 -11.44 12.40
N ILE A 72 -3.84 -10.71 12.54
CA ILE A 72 -3.35 -9.77 11.54
C ILE A 72 -2.58 -10.52 10.45
N VAL A 73 -3.01 -10.37 9.20
CA VAL A 73 -2.43 -11.03 8.03
C VAL A 73 -1.28 -10.21 7.43
N CYS A 74 -1.49 -8.91 7.26
CA CYS A 74 -0.44 -7.98 6.81
C CYS A 74 -0.73 -6.55 7.27
N LEU A 75 0.33 -5.75 7.31
CA LEU A 75 0.34 -4.35 7.74
C LEU A 75 1.07 -3.51 6.70
N PHE A 76 0.54 -2.35 6.37
CA PHE A 76 1.20 -1.43 5.45
C PHE A 76 0.88 0.03 5.72
N THR A 77 1.74 0.93 5.25
CA THR A 77 1.52 2.37 5.31
C THR A 77 1.47 3.00 3.92
N LEU A 78 0.60 4.00 3.76
CA LEU A 78 0.43 4.78 2.54
C LEU A 78 0.67 6.27 2.80
N SER A 79 1.45 6.91 1.92
CA SER A 79 1.73 8.35 1.96
C SER A 79 1.59 8.98 0.58
N ASN A 80 1.15 10.24 0.51
CA ASN A 80 1.14 10.99 -0.74
C ASN A 80 2.57 11.32 -1.16
N ASP A 81 2.95 11.06 -2.41
CA ASP A 81 4.27 11.38 -2.92
C ASP A 81 4.24 11.70 -4.43
N SER A 82 5.41 11.94 -5.02
CA SER A 82 5.55 12.23 -6.44
C SER A 82 6.88 11.76 -7.01
N ILE A 83 6.83 11.17 -8.20
CA ILE A 83 8.03 10.88 -8.97
C ILE A 83 8.54 12.17 -9.60
N ARG A 84 9.75 12.57 -9.25
CA ARG A 84 10.45 13.72 -9.83
C ARG A 84 11.16 13.30 -11.09
N ILE A 85 10.76 13.88 -12.22
CA ILE A 85 11.20 13.39 -13.53
C ILE A 85 12.68 13.63 -13.81
N TYR A 86 13.22 14.71 -13.28
CA TYR A 86 14.63 15.06 -13.48
C TYR A 86 15.56 14.22 -12.62
N ASP A 87 15.04 13.51 -11.62
CA ASP A 87 15.79 12.57 -10.80
C ASP A 87 15.93 11.21 -11.51
N LEU A 88 15.19 11.00 -12.61
CA LEU A 88 15.26 9.78 -13.40
C LEU A 88 16.31 9.84 -14.50
N PRO A 89 16.95 8.69 -14.82
CA PRO A 89 17.75 8.54 -16.02
C PRO A 89 16.95 8.84 -17.30
N SER A 90 17.65 9.15 -18.39
CA SER A 90 17.05 9.57 -19.66
C SER A 90 16.01 8.60 -20.23
N SER A 91 16.25 7.29 -20.14
CA SER A 91 15.34 6.27 -20.69
C SER A 91 14.00 6.18 -19.94
N PRO A 92 13.96 5.97 -18.60
CA PRO A 92 12.71 6.03 -17.83
C PRO A 92 11.97 7.36 -17.97
N ARG A 93 12.70 8.49 -17.94
CA ARG A 93 12.13 9.83 -18.15
C ARG A 93 11.37 9.93 -19.49
N ASN A 94 12.02 9.54 -20.59
CA ASN A 94 11.41 9.61 -21.91
C ASN A 94 10.19 8.68 -22.03
N LYS A 95 10.24 7.50 -21.40
CA LYS A 95 9.09 6.59 -21.31
C LYS A 95 7.92 7.20 -20.55
N MET A 96 8.18 7.91 -19.45
CA MET A 96 7.13 8.57 -18.66
C MET A 96 6.47 9.70 -19.43
N TRP A 97 7.25 10.53 -20.13
CA TRP A 97 6.73 11.57 -21.01
C TRP A 97 5.86 11.00 -22.13
N GLY A 98 6.28 9.89 -22.76
CA GLY A 98 5.47 9.22 -23.78
C GLY A 98 4.16 8.59 -23.28
N ARG A 99 3.99 8.40 -21.96
CA ARG A 99 2.77 7.83 -21.36
C ARG A 99 1.73 8.89 -20.99
N THR A 100 2.05 10.17 -21.12
CA THR A 100 1.18 11.29 -20.70
C THR A 100 1.06 12.31 -21.82
N HIS A 101 0.02 13.17 -21.76
CA HIS A 101 -0.29 14.10 -22.83
C HIS A 101 0.93 14.92 -23.25
N HIS A 102 1.30 14.80 -24.52
CA HIS A 102 2.52 15.36 -25.11
C HIS A 102 2.56 16.89 -25.13
N GLU A 103 1.43 17.56 -24.89
CA GLU A 103 1.33 19.02 -24.95
C GLU A 103 2.15 19.71 -23.85
N LYS A 104 2.30 19.08 -22.67
CA LYS A 104 3.14 19.58 -21.57
C LYS A 104 3.80 18.45 -20.81
N LEU A 105 5.14 18.44 -20.86
CA LEU A 105 5.96 17.53 -20.09
C LEU A 105 5.83 17.85 -18.59
N LEU A 106 5.23 16.93 -17.82
CA LEU A 106 5.14 17.10 -16.37
C LEU A 106 6.52 16.95 -15.73
N LYS A 107 6.81 17.81 -14.75
CA LYS A 107 8.02 17.74 -13.93
C LYS A 107 7.90 16.73 -12.79
N ARG A 108 6.66 16.50 -12.35
CA ARG A 108 6.30 15.59 -11.25
C ARG A 108 5.07 14.81 -11.64
N TYR A 109 5.06 13.53 -11.30
CA TYR A 109 3.88 12.69 -11.45
C TYR A 109 3.34 12.30 -10.09
N PRO A 110 2.02 12.43 -9.85
CA PRO A 110 1.42 12.06 -8.58
C PRO A 110 1.54 10.55 -8.36
N GLY A 111 1.92 10.16 -7.16
CA GLY A 111 1.94 8.78 -6.74
C GLY A 111 1.57 8.63 -5.27
N VAL A 112 1.44 7.38 -4.86
CA VAL A 112 1.34 6.98 -3.46
C VAL A 112 2.57 6.15 -3.14
N LEU A 113 3.22 6.46 -2.03
CA LEU A 113 4.30 5.67 -1.46
C LEU A 113 3.71 4.58 -0.57
N ILE A 114 4.05 3.32 -0.86
CA ILE A 114 3.92 2.20 0.06
C ILE A 114 5.16 2.23 0.95
N GLY A 115 5.05 2.84 2.13
CA GLY A 115 6.22 3.19 2.94
C GLY A 115 6.82 1.99 3.68
N ARG A 116 6.01 1.36 4.53
CA ARG A 116 6.36 0.13 5.25
C ARG A 116 5.34 -0.94 4.87
N PHE A 117 5.79 -2.16 4.65
CA PHE A 117 4.91 -3.27 4.29
C PHE A 117 5.42 -4.59 4.86
N ALA A 118 4.64 -5.18 5.76
CA ALA A 118 4.95 -6.43 6.43
C ALA A 118 3.82 -7.45 6.23
N VAL A 119 4.18 -8.69 5.89
CA VAL A 119 3.25 -9.82 5.89
C VAL A 119 3.58 -10.70 7.09
N ASN A 120 2.57 -11.08 7.87
CA ASN A 120 2.75 -11.97 9.01
C ASN A 120 3.42 -13.28 8.55
N LYS A 121 4.39 -13.76 9.32
CA LYS A 121 5.20 -14.94 8.99
C LYS A 121 4.37 -16.18 8.64
N HIS A 122 3.17 -16.32 9.20
CA HIS A 122 2.27 -17.45 8.93
C HIS A 122 1.63 -17.40 7.53
N PHE A 123 1.62 -16.22 6.90
CA PHE A 123 1.05 -15.97 5.56
C PHE A 123 2.11 -15.64 4.50
N ALA A 124 3.36 -15.40 4.93
CA ALA A 124 4.48 -15.15 4.05
C ALA A 124 4.72 -16.31 3.06
N GLY A 125 5.13 -15.97 1.83
CA GLY A 125 5.39 -16.96 0.77
C GLY A 125 4.14 -17.54 0.08
N LYS A 126 2.93 -17.08 0.45
CA LYS A 126 1.65 -17.57 -0.11
C LYS A 126 0.99 -16.61 -1.11
N GLY A 127 1.71 -15.61 -1.60
CA GLY A 127 1.19 -14.62 -2.57
C GLY A 127 0.45 -13.42 -1.95
N VAL A 128 0.22 -13.41 -0.63
CA VAL A 128 -0.45 -12.31 0.10
C VAL A 128 0.18 -10.94 -0.16
N GLY A 129 1.51 -10.89 -0.23
CA GLY A 129 2.23 -9.65 -0.52
C GLY A 129 1.84 -9.03 -1.88
N SER A 130 1.83 -9.87 -2.92
CA SER A 130 1.48 -9.46 -4.27
C SER A 130 0.00 -9.08 -4.39
N GLU A 131 -0.87 -9.85 -3.77
CA GLU A 131 -2.32 -9.55 -3.73
C GLU A 131 -2.59 -8.20 -3.04
N CYS A 132 -1.93 -7.93 -1.91
CA CYS A 132 -2.08 -6.67 -1.19
C CYS A 132 -1.68 -5.46 -2.05
N ILE A 133 -0.57 -5.54 -2.79
CA ILE A 133 -0.15 -4.47 -3.72
C ILE A 133 -1.18 -4.29 -4.84
N GLU A 134 -1.76 -5.38 -5.35
CA GLU A 134 -2.83 -5.30 -6.34
C GLU A 134 -4.09 -4.61 -5.76
N ILE A 135 -4.48 -4.94 -4.53
CA ILE A 135 -5.61 -4.27 -3.85
C ILE A 135 -5.31 -2.78 -3.62
N ILE A 136 -4.10 -2.43 -3.17
CA ILE A 136 -3.68 -1.03 -3.03
C ILE A 136 -3.84 -0.30 -4.37
N SER A 137 -3.44 -0.90 -5.48
CA SER A 137 -3.64 -0.29 -6.81
C SER A 137 -5.12 -0.01 -7.11
N GLN A 138 -6.03 -0.90 -6.71
CA GLN A 138 -7.48 -0.73 -6.88
C GLN A 138 -8.01 0.44 -6.04
N MET A 139 -7.52 0.63 -4.82
CA MET A 139 -7.93 1.74 -3.94
C MET A 139 -7.73 3.12 -4.60
N PHE A 140 -6.73 3.25 -5.48
CA PHE A 140 -6.40 4.53 -6.13
C PHE A 140 -7.08 4.77 -7.48
N ILE A 141 -7.69 3.73 -8.07
CA ILE A 141 -8.51 3.85 -9.27
C ILE A 141 -10.01 3.78 -8.97
N ASP A 142 -10.38 3.56 -7.70
CA ASP A 142 -11.75 3.62 -7.21
C ASP A 142 -12.37 5.01 -7.49
N PRO A 143 -13.61 5.10 -8.01
CA PRO A 143 -14.27 6.37 -8.30
C PRO A 143 -14.45 7.29 -7.08
N MET A 144 -14.46 6.74 -5.86
CA MET A 144 -14.57 7.47 -4.60
C MET A 144 -13.21 7.93 -4.05
N ASN A 145 -12.10 7.54 -4.69
CA ASN A 145 -10.80 8.07 -4.34
C ASN A 145 -10.78 9.60 -4.55
N ARG A 146 -10.39 10.34 -3.51
CA ARG A 146 -10.49 11.80 -3.49
C ARG A 146 -9.40 12.51 -4.28
N THR A 147 -8.32 11.82 -4.64
CA THR A 147 -7.15 12.41 -5.32
C THR A 147 -6.72 11.59 -6.53
N GLY A 148 -6.20 12.25 -7.56
CA GLY A 148 -5.60 11.54 -8.69
C GLY A 148 -4.26 10.89 -8.30
N CYS A 149 -4.09 9.62 -8.61
CA CYS A 149 -2.84 8.89 -8.42
C CYS A 149 -2.48 8.17 -9.72
N ARG A 150 -1.22 8.32 -10.19
CA ARG A 150 -0.75 7.67 -11.41
C ARG A 150 0.16 6.47 -11.14
N PHE A 151 0.90 6.52 -10.04
CA PHE A 151 1.93 5.54 -9.73
C PHE A 151 1.84 5.07 -8.29
N LEU A 152 2.03 3.76 -8.10
CA LEU A 152 2.50 3.24 -6.83
C LEU A 152 4.02 3.40 -6.79
N ILE A 153 4.53 3.90 -5.67
CA ILE A 153 5.95 4.06 -5.37
C ILE A 153 6.26 3.06 -4.25
N VAL A 154 7.34 2.31 -4.42
CA VAL A 154 7.84 1.29 -3.49
C VAL A 154 9.31 1.53 -3.20
#